data_AF-A0A819NJ81-F1
#
_entry.id   AF-A0A819NJ81-F1
#
_cell.length_a   1.000
_cell.length_b   1.000
_cell.length_c   1.000
_cell.angle_alpha   90.00
_cell.angle_beta   90.00
_cell.angle_gamma   90.00
#
_symmetry.space_group_name_H-M   'P 1'
#
loop_
_entity.id
_entity.type
_entity.pdbx_description
1 polymer ?
#
loop_
_entity_poly.entity_id
_entity_poly.type
_entity_poly.pdbx_seq_one_letter_code
_entity_poly.pdbx_strand_id
1 'polypeptide(L)'
;LPVRLRIKPLTALSYMNKSLSTIQTILKRSPYFHSLSLNSRRSLIQNNTYLTTNLNSIFVSSEIDRLNNMNFSMSFNTLLGTDCVTQFSAILKRIDSNSISMKLMLFIIVFSSNCSIIIFNNQQNLKNKSTSIELVQIQNIFVTLLWKYLIYQYGYTEPIRRYCSLIKFVLDILYETEKLTNNEIYHKILNTFIIQTENLLIL
;
A
#
# COMPACT_ATOMS: atom_id res chain seq x y z
N LEU A 1 20.10 -11.54 24.70
CA LEU A 1 20.11 -10.05 24.69
C LEU A 1 19.15 -9.58 23.61
N PRO A 2 18.20 -8.67 23.88
CA PRO A 2 17.27 -8.19 22.86
C PRO A 2 18.07 -7.45 21.77
N VAL A 3 17.81 -7.77 20.51
CA VAL A 3 18.48 -7.14 19.35
C VAL A 3 18.12 -5.65 19.36
N ARG A 4 19.05 -4.79 19.75
CA ARG A 4 18.90 -3.33 19.62
C ARG A 4 19.01 -2.98 18.15
N LEU A 5 17.86 -2.91 17.46
CA LEU A 5 17.77 -2.39 16.10
C LEU A 5 18.13 -0.90 16.09
N ARG A 6 19.40 -0.60 15.76
CA ARG A 6 19.83 0.76 15.44
C ARG A 6 19.48 1.08 13.98
N ILE A 7 18.18 1.18 13.69
CA ILE A 7 17.75 1.78 12.42
C ILE A 7 17.93 3.29 12.58
N LYS A 8 18.88 3.88 11.84
CA LYS A 8 19.02 5.35 11.84
C LYS A 8 17.70 5.94 11.32
N PRO A 9 17.05 6.86 12.06
CA PRO A 9 15.75 7.42 11.68
C PRO A 9 15.74 8.02 10.26
N LEU A 10 16.86 8.63 9.87
CA LEU A 10 17.12 9.14 8.51
C LEU A 10 17.02 8.06 7.40
N THR A 11 17.43 6.83 7.68
CA THR A 11 17.39 5.73 6.69
C THR A 11 15.97 5.20 6.50
N ALA A 12 15.18 5.11 7.58
CA ALA A 12 13.78 4.71 7.48
C ALA A 12 12.94 5.78 6.75
N LEU A 13 13.14 7.05 7.10
CA LEU A 13 12.42 8.17 6.50
C LEU A 13 12.80 8.37 5.02
N SER A 14 14.07 8.23 4.67
CA SER A 14 14.51 8.24 3.26
C SER A 14 13.93 7.08 2.45
N TYR A 15 13.80 5.88 3.03
CA TYR A 15 13.12 4.76 2.38
C TYR A 15 11.63 5.05 2.15
N MET A 16 10.90 5.55 3.16
CA MET A 16 9.49 5.92 3.01
C MET A 16 9.29 6.99 1.94
N ASN A 17 10.11 8.05 1.96
CA ASN A 17 10.09 9.11 0.95
C ASN A 17 10.40 8.57 -0.45
N LYS A 18 11.37 7.66 -0.57
CA LYS A 18 11.71 7.04 -1.85
C LYS A 18 10.55 6.18 -2.38
N SER A 19 9.89 5.40 -1.54
CA SER A 19 8.73 4.60 -1.92
C SER A 19 7.55 5.47 -2.38
N LEU A 20 7.24 6.54 -1.63
CA LEU A 20 6.21 7.52 -2.01
C LEU A 20 6.55 8.21 -3.34
N SER A 21 7.80 8.64 -3.52
CA SER A 21 8.26 9.29 -4.75
C SER A 21 8.16 8.37 -5.97
N THR A 22 8.27 7.04 -5.78
CA THR A 22 8.17 6.06 -6.86
C THR A 22 6.74 6.00 -7.41
N ILE A 23 5.73 5.93 -6.54
CA ILE A 23 4.32 5.96 -6.96
C ILE A 23 3.97 7.30 -7.62
N GLN A 24 4.44 8.41 -7.06
CA GLN A 24 4.26 9.73 -7.68
C GLN A 24 4.92 9.83 -9.06
N THR A 25 6.09 9.21 -9.26
CA THR A 25 6.76 9.18 -10.56
C THR A 25 5.96 8.39 -11.59
N ILE A 26 5.41 7.24 -11.20
CA ILE A 26 4.55 6.43 -12.07
C ILE A 26 3.30 7.22 -12.46
N LEU A 27 2.66 7.87 -11.49
CA LEU A 27 1.49 8.73 -11.73
C LEU A 27 1.79 9.85 -12.71
N LYS A 28 2.87 10.60 -12.49
CA LYS A 28 3.30 11.70 -13.37
C LYS A 28 3.65 11.27 -14.79
N ARG A 29 3.92 9.99 -15.02
CA ARG A 29 4.17 9.42 -16.36
C ARG A 29 2.89 8.88 -17.02
N SER A 30 1.80 8.73 -16.27
CA SER A 30 0.56 8.19 -16.79
C SER A 30 -0.23 9.27 -17.55
N PRO A 31 -0.62 9.04 -18.82
CA PRO A 31 -1.48 9.99 -19.55
C PRO A 31 -2.84 10.17 -18.86
N TYR A 32 -3.36 9.11 -18.21
CA TYR A 32 -4.61 9.15 -17.45
C TYR A 32 -4.54 10.08 -16.23
N PHE A 33 -3.35 10.27 -15.64
CA PHE A 33 -3.20 11.24 -14.57
C PHE A 33 -3.26 12.67 -15.11
N HIS A 34 -2.74 12.91 -16.31
CA HIS A 34 -2.77 14.21 -16.97
C HIS A 34 -4.11 14.56 -17.63
N SER A 35 -5.01 13.59 -17.82
CA SER A 35 -6.38 13.87 -18.26
C SER A 35 -7.29 14.34 -17.12
N LEU A 36 -6.90 14.09 -15.86
CA LEU A 36 -7.68 14.50 -14.69
C LEU A 36 -7.63 16.01 -14.45
N SER A 37 -8.71 16.56 -13.89
CA SER A 37 -8.70 17.92 -13.32
C SER A 37 -7.63 18.08 -12.23
N LEU A 38 -7.15 19.31 -12.02
CA LEU A 38 -6.14 19.60 -11.00
C LEU A 38 -6.60 19.22 -9.58
N ASN A 39 -7.90 19.37 -9.29
CA ASN A 39 -8.49 18.96 -8.02
C ASN A 39 -8.50 17.43 -7.88
N SER A 40 -8.89 16.70 -8.93
CA SER A 40 -8.86 15.24 -8.94
C SER A 40 -7.44 14.69 -8.77
N ARG A 41 -6.43 15.31 -9.41
CA ARG A 41 -5.02 14.93 -9.23
C ARG A 41 -4.55 15.09 -7.79
N ARG A 42 -4.88 16.22 -7.15
CA ARG A 42 -4.55 16.49 -5.74
C ARG A 42 -5.22 15.47 -4.82
N SER A 43 -6.52 15.24 -5.01
CA SER A 43 -7.30 14.27 -4.24
C SER A 43 -6.71 12.86 -4.38
N LEU A 44 -6.37 12.42 -5.60
CA LEU A 44 -5.76 11.12 -5.84
C LEU A 44 -4.43 10.99 -5.09
N ILE A 45 -3.54 11.99 -5.19
CA ILE A 45 -2.25 11.94 -4.51
C ILE A 45 -2.43 11.88 -2.99
N GLN A 46 -3.34 12.68 -2.44
CA GLN A 46 -3.57 12.75 -1.00
C GLN A 46 -4.18 11.44 -0.45
N ASN A 47 -5.15 10.87 -1.15
CA ASN A 47 -5.96 9.78 -0.61
C ASN A 47 -5.42 8.39 -0.97
N ASN A 48 -4.77 8.23 -2.12
CA ASN A 48 -4.48 6.90 -2.67
C ASN A 48 -2.99 6.52 -2.61
N THR A 49 -2.09 7.50 -2.51
CA THR A 49 -0.64 7.24 -2.55
C THR A 49 -0.17 6.38 -1.39
N TYR A 50 -0.68 6.63 -0.18
CA TYR A 50 -0.30 5.86 1.01
C TYR A 50 -0.64 4.37 0.85
N LEU A 51 -1.91 4.06 0.61
CA LEU A 51 -2.37 2.68 0.45
C LEU A 51 -1.67 1.99 -0.72
N THR A 52 -1.54 2.67 -1.86
CA THR A 52 -0.83 2.12 -3.02
C THR A 52 0.62 1.80 -2.67
N THR A 53 1.31 2.72 -1.98
CA THR A 53 2.72 2.53 -1.61
C THR A 53 2.88 1.36 -0.65
N ASN A 54 1.94 1.19 0.29
CA ASN A 54 1.91 0.04 1.19
C ASN A 54 1.71 -1.27 0.41
N LEU A 55 0.67 -1.36 -0.42
CA LEU A 55 0.41 -2.55 -1.25
C LEU A 55 1.60 -2.90 -2.15
N ASN A 56 2.21 -1.90 -2.78
CA ASN A 56 3.40 -2.11 -3.60
C ASN A 56 4.58 -2.60 -2.76
N SER A 57 4.79 -2.05 -1.56
CA SER A 57 5.88 -2.47 -0.67
C SER A 57 5.68 -3.90 -0.17
N ILE A 58 4.43 -4.31 0.08
CA ILE A 58 4.04 -5.67 0.45
C ILE A 58 4.35 -6.62 -0.70
N PHE A 59 3.92 -6.29 -1.91
CA PHE A 59 4.18 -7.08 -3.10
C PHE A 59 5.68 -7.23 -3.41
N VAL A 60 6.45 -6.14 -3.35
CA VAL A 60 7.91 -6.20 -3.51
C VAL A 60 8.54 -7.06 -2.42
N SER A 61 8.03 -6.98 -1.19
CA SER A 61 8.54 -7.80 -0.07
C SER A 61 8.24 -9.28 -0.24
N SER A 62 7.12 -9.67 -0.87
CA SER A 62 6.88 -11.07 -1.23
C SER A 62 7.79 -11.54 -2.36
N GLU A 63 8.02 -10.72 -3.39
CA GLU A 63 8.85 -11.10 -4.55
C GLU A 63 10.33 -11.33 -4.17
N ILE A 64 10.86 -10.53 -3.24
CA ILE A 64 12.24 -10.71 -2.73
C ILE A 64 12.32 -11.67 -1.55
N ASP A 65 11.21 -12.34 -1.22
CA ASP A 65 11.11 -13.31 -0.13
C ASP A 65 11.62 -12.77 1.22
N ARG A 66 11.26 -11.52 1.51
CA ARG A 66 11.85 -10.73 2.60
C ARG A 66 11.64 -11.37 3.97
N LEU A 67 10.53 -12.09 4.16
CA LEU A 67 10.21 -12.76 5.43
C LEU A 67 11.08 -14.01 5.68
N ASN A 68 11.65 -14.62 4.64
CA ASN A 68 12.58 -15.74 4.81
C ASN A 68 13.98 -15.26 5.23
N ASN A 69 14.25 -13.96 5.16
CA ASN A 69 15.44 -13.39 5.79
C ASN A 69 15.26 -13.35 7.32
N MET A 70 16.06 -14.15 8.03
CA MET A 70 15.99 -14.31 9.49
C MET A 70 16.16 -12.98 10.24
N ASN A 71 17.10 -12.13 9.80
CA ASN A 71 17.34 -10.83 10.42
C ASN A 71 16.12 -9.91 10.26
N PHE A 72 15.53 -9.88 9.07
CA PHE A 72 14.32 -9.11 8.84
C PHE A 72 13.15 -9.64 9.66
N SER A 73 12.91 -10.95 9.65
CA SER A 73 11.81 -11.59 10.39
C SER A 73 11.91 -11.35 11.90
N MET A 74 13.09 -11.53 12.50
CA MET A 74 13.32 -11.21 13.92
C MET A 74 13.06 -9.74 14.24
N SER A 75 13.50 -8.85 13.34
CA SER A 75 13.32 -7.41 13.53
C SER A 75 11.86 -7.00 13.44
N PHE A 76 11.16 -7.53 12.43
CA PHE A 76 9.75 -7.30 12.20
C PHE A 76 8.91 -7.85 13.36
N ASN A 77 9.27 -9.02 13.88
CA ASN A 77 8.65 -9.62 15.05
C ASN A 77 8.84 -8.79 16.32
N THR A 78 10.04 -8.23 16.51
CA THR A 78 10.33 -7.35 17.64
C THR A 78 9.52 -6.05 17.57
N LEU A 79 9.26 -5.53 16.36
CA LEU A 79 8.56 -4.27 16.15
C LEU A 79 7.03 -4.40 16.23
N LEU A 80 6.46 -5.46 15.67
CA LEU A 80 5.01 -5.60 15.50
C LEU A 80 4.38 -6.72 16.35
N GLY A 81 5.20 -7.57 16.96
CA GLY A 81 4.77 -8.75 17.70
C GLY A 81 4.49 -9.97 16.81
N THR A 82 4.53 -11.16 17.42
CA THR A 82 4.44 -12.46 16.73
C THR A 82 3.14 -12.62 15.97
N ASP A 83 2.04 -12.15 16.54
CA ASP A 83 0.71 -12.35 15.98
C ASP A 83 0.55 -11.56 14.68
N CYS A 84 1.06 -10.33 14.63
CA CYS A 84 1.04 -9.53 13.42
C CYS A 84 1.95 -10.13 12.34
N VAL A 85 3.16 -10.59 12.70
CA VAL A 85 4.09 -11.18 11.74
C VAL A 85 3.54 -12.48 11.15
N THR A 86 2.91 -13.33 11.96
CA THR A 86 2.30 -14.59 11.49
C THR A 86 1.12 -14.32 10.55
N GLN A 87 0.25 -13.38 10.89
CA GLN A 87 -0.86 -12.94 10.03
C GLN A 87 -0.36 -12.36 8.71
N PHE A 88 0.62 -11.47 8.77
CA PHE A 88 1.22 -10.86 7.59
C PHE A 88 1.91 -11.90 6.69
N SER A 89 2.62 -12.87 7.27
CA SER A 89 3.20 -14.00 6.53
C SER A 89 2.14 -14.84 5.84
N ALA A 90 1.02 -15.12 6.53
CA ALA A 90 -0.10 -15.86 5.94
C ALA A 90 -0.77 -15.10 4.79
N ILE A 91 -0.79 -13.77 4.83
CA ILE A 91 -1.25 -12.94 3.71
C ILE A 91 -0.25 -13.02 2.54
N LEU A 92 1.04 -12.83 2.79
CA LEU A 92 2.07 -12.86 1.73
C LEU A 92 2.09 -14.20 0.98
N LYS A 93 1.89 -15.33 1.68
CA LYS A 93 1.83 -16.66 1.06
C LYS A 93 0.63 -16.87 0.12
N ARG A 94 -0.40 -16.01 0.21
CA ARG A 94 -1.62 -16.09 -0.62
C ARG A 94 -1.58 -15.13 -1.81
N ILE A 95 -0.55 -14.30 -1.94
CA ILE A 95 -0.37 -13.38 -3.07
C ILE A 95 -0.17 -14.18 -4.35
N ASP A 96 -0.88 -13.80 -5.42
CA ASP A 96 -0.64 -14.33 -6.75
C ASP A 96 0.72 -13.84 -7.24
N SER A 97 1.60 -14.76 -7.63
CA SER A 97 2.95 -14.45 -8.13
C SER A 97 2.94 -13.77 -9.50
N ASN A 98 1.76 -13.63 -10.13
CA ASN A 98 1.65 -12.95 -11.42
C ASN A 98 1.82 -11.42 -11.27
N SER A 99 3.05 -10.96 -11.52
CA SER A 99 3.41 -9.54 -11.42
C SER A 99 2.59 -8.60 -12.32
N ILE A 100 2.05 -9.07 -13.44
CA ILE A 100 1.20 -8.26 -14.33
C ILE A 100 -0.16 -8.01 -13.68
N SER A 101 -0.79 -9.06 -13.15
CA SER A 101 -2.05 -8.92 -12.40
C SER A 101 -1.90 -7.96 -11.22
N MET A 102 -0.78 -8.05 -10.49
CA MET A 102 -0.49 -7.16 -9.36
C MET A 102 -0.27 -5.71 -9.80
N LYS A 103 0.46 -5.47 -10.89
CA LYS A 103 0.61 -4.10 -11.46
C LYS A 103 -0.73 -3.50 -11.87
N LEU A 104 -1.57 -4.27 -12.56
CA LEU A 104 -2.91 -3.81 -12.96
C LEU A 104 -3.78 -3.53 -11.72
N MET A 105 -3.70 -4.38 -10.70
CA MET A 105 -4.38 -4.15 -9.42
C MET A 105 -3.90 -2.87 -8.74
N LEU A 106 -2.59 -2.60 -8.73
CA LEU A 106 -2.05 -1.33 -8.21
C LEU A 106 -2.63 -0.13 -8.96
N PHE A 107 -2.74 -0.16 -10.29
CA PHE A 107 -3.37 0.91 -11.05
C PHE A 107 -4.87 1.08 -10.73
N ILE A 108 -5.60 -0.02 -10.51
CA ILE A 108 -7.00 0.02 -10.07
C ILE A 108 -7.13 0.73 -8.71
N ILE A 109 -6.22 0.47 -7.78
CA ILE A 109 -6.21 1.10 -6.45
C ILE A 109 -5.78 2.57 -6.52
N VAL A 110 -4.73 2.87 -7.30
CA VAL A 110 -4.21 4.22 -7.48
C VAL A 110 -5.28 5.17 -8.03
N PHE A 111 -6.08 4.73 -9.00
CA PHE A 111 -7.14 5.53 -9.60
C PHE A 111 -8.51 5.34 -8.94
N SER A 112 -8.58 4.67 -7.78
CA SER A 112 -9.82 4.47 -7.06
C SER A 112 -10.39 5.79 -6.53
N SER A 113 -11.70 5.94 -6.59
CA SER A 113 -12.39 7.10 -6.00
C SER A 113 -12.50 7.02 -4.46
N ASN A 114 -12.22 5.85 -3.86
CA ASN A 114 -12.65 5.52 -2.49
C ASN A 114 -11.52 5.06 -1.53
N CYS A 115 -10.24 5.35 -1.78
CA CYS A 115 -9.17 4.87 -0.89
C CYS A 115 -8.91 5.71 0.37
N SER A 116 -9.74 6.73 0.65
CA SER A 116 -9.69 7.45 1.94
C SER A 116 -10.24 6.64 3.12
N ILE A 117 -10.63 5.38 2.94
CA ILE A 117 -11.32 4.58 3.97
C ILE A 117 -10.42 4.33 5.20
N ILE A 118 -9.11 4.16 5.02
CA ILE A 118 -8.20 3.91 6.15
C ILE A 118 -7.71 5.22 6.80
N ILE A 119 -7.62 6.31 6.03
CA ILE A 119 -7.11 7.59 6.53
C ILE A 119 -8.31 8.44 6.92
N PHE A 120 -8.88 8.14 8.09
CA PHE A 120 -9.90 9.00 8.68
C PHE A 120 -9.24 10.27 9.23
N ASN A 121 -9.52 11.41 8.59
CA ASN A 121 -9.12 12.71 9.10
C ASN A 121 -10.36 13.47 9.58
N ASN A 122 -10.49 13.65 10.89
CA ASN A 122 -11.56 14.41 11.54
C ASN A 122 -11.70 15.86 11.03
N GLN A 123 -10.65 16.42 10.44
CA GLN A 123 -10.62 17.79 9.90
C GLN A 123 -11.00 17.86 8.41
N GLN A 124 -11.19 16.71 7.73
CA GLN A 124 -11.55 16.71 6.31
C GLN A 124 -13.03 17.07 6.11
N ASN A 125 -13.26 18.19 5.44
CA ASN A 125 -14.59 18.62 5.03
C ASN A 125 -15.13 17.68 3.93
N LEU A 126 -16.04 16.77 4.30
CA LEU A 126 -16.68 15.80 3.40
C LEU A 126 -17.43 16.46 2.23
N LYS A 127 -17.75 17.76 2.33
CA LYS A 127 -18.40 18.55 1.28
C LYS A 127 -17.56 18.74 0.01
N ASN A 128 -16.25 18.51 0.06
CA ASN A 128 -15.34 18.63 -1.09
C ASN A 128 -15.01 17.29 -1.77
N LYS A 129 -15.75 16.20 -1.49
CA LYS A 129 -15.56 14.92 -2.19
C LYS A 129 -16.02 15.06 -3.64
N SER A 130 -15.12 15.49 -4.52
CA SER A 130 -15.25 15.20 -5.94
C SER A 130 -15.05 13.70 -6.12
N THR A 131 -16.12 12.91 -6.00
CA THR A 131 -16.20 11.62 -6.71
C THR A 131 -16.15 11.95 -8.19
N SER A 132 -14.94 12.18 -8.72
CA SER A 132 -14.80 12.55 -10.12
C SER A 132 -15.12 11.32 -10.94
N ILE A 133 -16.21 11.39 -11.71
CA ILE A 133 -16.61 10.39 -12.69
C ILE A 133 -15.41 9.97 -13.56
N GLU A 134 -14.51 10.92 -13.85
CA GLU A 134 -13.22 10.70 -14.53
C GLU A 134 -12.35 9.59 -13.89
N LEU A 135 -12.24 9.58 -12.55
CA LEU A 135 -11.45 8.56 -11.83
C LEU A 135 -12.08 7.17 -11.97
N VAL A 136 -13.41 7.09 -11.85
CA VAL A 136 -14.15 5.83 -12.03
C VAL A 136 -13.98 5.32 -13.46
N GLN A 137 -14.04 6.21 -14.46
CA GLN A 137 -13.79 5.85 -15.86
C GLN A 137 -12.38 5.29 -16.07
N ILE A 138 -11.36 5.96 -15.52
CA ILE A 138 -9.97 5.48 -15.60
C ILE A 138 -9.81 4.14 -14.87
N GLN A 139 -10.38 4.00 -13.67
CA GLN A 139 -10.35 2.75 -12.92
C GLN A 139 -10.97 1.61 -13.71
N ASN A 140 -12.12 1.84 -14.36
CA ASN A 140 -12.81 0.85 -15.19
C ASN A 140 -11.97 0.37 -16.37
N ILE A 141 -11.12 1.23 -16.95
CA ILE A 141 -10.16 0.81 -17.99
C ILE A 141 -9.21 -0.24 -17.42
N PHE A 142 -8.63 0.00 -16.25
CA PHE A 142 -7.69 -0.95 -15.64
C PHE A 142 -8.37 -2.23 -15.13
N VAL A 143 -9.60 -2.14 -14.60
CA VAL A 143 -10.42 -3.31 -14.25
C VAL A 143 -10.67 -4.16 -15.50
N THR A 144 -11.05 -3.52 -16.61
CA THR A 144 -11.29 -4.21 -17.88
C THR A 144 -10.02 -4.87 -18.42
N LEU A 145 -8.88 -4.19 -18.33
CA LEU A 145 -7.58 -4.74 -18.73
C LEU A 145 -7.19 -5.94 -17.87
N LEU A 146 -7.34 -5.85 -16.54
CA LEU A 146 -7.09 -6.97 -15.64
C LEU A 146 -7.99 -8.16 -15.97
N TRP A 147 -9.28 -7.92 -16.19
CA TRP A 147 -10.23 -8.96 -16.55
C TRP A 147 -9.87 -9.66 -17.86
N LYS A 148 -9.61 -8.88 -18.92
CA LYS A 148 -9.17 -9.42 -20.22
C LYS A 148 -7.86 -10.20 -20.11
N TYR A 149 -6.90 -9.69 -19.34
CA TYR A 149 -5.63 -10.37 -19.09
C TYR A 149 -5.83 -11.72 -18.39
N LEU A 150 -6.67 -11.76 -17.34
CA LEU A 150 -6.96 -13.00 -16.63
C LEU A 150 -7.65 -14.03 -17.54
N ILE A 151 -8.62 -13.61 -18.35
CA ILE A 151 -9.28 -14.49 -19.33
C ILE A 151 -8.27 -15.03 -20.33
N TYR A 152 -7.45 -14.13 -20.90
CA TYR A 152 -6.43 -14.51 -21.88
C TYR A 152 -5.44 -15.53 -21.30
N GLN A 153 -4.99 -15.34 -20.07
CA GLN A 153 -3.95 -16.16 -19.45
C GLN A 153 -4.49 -17.48 -18.87
N TYR A 154 -5.72 -17.51 -18.39
CA TYR A 154 -6.24 -18.62 -17.56
C TYR A 154 -7.55 -19.25 -18.05
N GLY A 155 -8.09 -18.82 -19.20
CA GLY A 155 -9.37 -19.32 -19.72
C GLY A 155 -10.58 -18.67 -19.03
N TYR A 156 -11.74 -19.31 -19.00
CA TYR A 156 -12.99 -18.67 -18.53
C TYR A 156 -13.34 -18.91 -17.06
N THR A 157 -12.91 -20.02 -16.46
CA THR A 157 -13.31 -20.43 -15.11
C THR A 157 -12.40 -19.87 -14.01
N GLU A 158 -11.08 -19.92 -14.23
CA GLU A 158 -10.08 -19.44 -13.27
C GLU A 158 -9.96 -17.92 -13.07
N PRO A 159 -10.29 -17.04 -14.05
CA PRO A 159 -10.24 -15.60 -13.85
C PRO A 159 -11.06 -15.12 -12.67
N ILE A 160 -12.26 -15.68 -12.46
CA ILE A 160 -13.14 -15.30 -11.36
C ILE A 160 -12.43 -15.57 -10.03
N ARG A 161 -11.89 -16.77 -9.84
CA ARG A 161 -11.19 -17.15 -8.61
C ARG A 161 -9.98 -16.26 -8.36
N ARG A 162 -9.18 -15.99 -9.38
CA ARG A 162 -7.99 -15.13 -9.27
C ARG A 162 -8.35 -13.68 -8.99
N TYR A 163 -9.35 -13.14 -9.67
CA TYR A 163 -9.84 -11.78 -9.44
C TYR A 163 -10.37 -11.61 -8.01
N CYS A 164 -11.19 -12.56 -7.53
CA CYS A 164 -11.66 -12.57 -6.14
C CYS A 164 -10.49 -12.70 -5.14
N SER A 165 -9.47 -13.48 -5.46
CA SER A 165 -8.27 -13.61 -4.62
C SER A 165 -7.49 -12.29 -4.52
N LEU A 166 -7.38 -11.53 -5.62
CA LEU A 166 -6.74 -10.20 -5.63
C LEU A 166 -7.53 -9.20 -4.79
N ILE A 167 -8.87 -9.19 -4.91
CA ILE A 167 -9.74 -8.35 -4.08
C ILE A 167 -9.58 -8.71 -2.61
N LYS A 168 -9.66 -10.02 -2.28
CA LYS A 168 -9.48 -10.50 -0.91
C LYS A 168 -8.13 -10.11 -0.34
N PHE A 169 -7.06 -10.26 -1.12
CA PHE A 169 -5.73 -9.82 -0.73
C PHE A 169 -5.70 -8.33 -0.35
N VAL A 170 -6.29 -7.46 -1.17
CA VAL A 170 -6.38 -6.04 -0.85
C VAL A 170 -7.15 -5.82 0.45
N LEU A 171 -8.32 -6.44 0.61
CA LEU A 171 -9.14 -6.31 1.83
C LEU A 171 -8.41 -6.79 3.09
N ASP A 172 -7.72 -7.93 3.02
CA ASP A 172 -6.92 -8.45 4.14
C ASP A 172 -5.82 -7.46 4.53
N ILE A 173 -5.16 -6.82 3.56
CA ILE A 173 -4.18 -5.77 3.83
C ILE A 173 -4.82 -4.51 4.42
N LEU A 174 -6.00 -4.09 3.96
CA LEU A 174 -6.70 -2.94 4.55
C LEU A 174 -7.00 -3.22 6.03
N TYR A 175 -7.53 -4.40 6.32
CA TYR A 175 -7.86 -4.83 7.68
C TYR A 175 -6.64 -4.87 8.60
N GLU A 176 -5.53 -5.47 8.16
CA GLU A 176 -4.30 -5.50 8.96
C GLU A 176 -3.68 -4.11 9.12
N THR A 177 -3.78 -3.25 8.11
CA THR A 177 -3.30 -1.86 8.21
C THR A 177 -4.10 -1.09 9.25
N GLU A 178 -5.43 -1.25 9.27
CA GLU A 178 -6.30 -0.63 10.27
C GLU A 178 -6.00 -1.12 11.68
N LYS A 179 -5.84 -2.43 11.84
CA LYS A 179 -5.46 -3.05 13.12
C LYS A 179 -4.10 -2.54 13.62
N LEU A 180 -3.13 -2.38 12.72
CA LEU A 180 -1.83 -1.79 13.03
C LEU A 180 -1.94 -0.32 13.44
N THR A 181 -2.76 0.48 12.75
CA THR A 181 -3.00 1.87 13.13
C THR A 181 -3.72 2.02 14.47
N ASN A 182 -4.40 0.98 14.96
CA ASN A 182 -5.02 0.98 16.29
C ASN A 182 -4.12 0.34 17.37
N ASN A 183 -2.92 -0.12 17.02
CA ASN A 183 -2.03 -0.81 17.95
C ASN A 183 -1.19 0.19 18.77
N GLU A 184 -1.37 0.18 20.09
CA GLU A 184 -0.64 1.07 21.02
C GLU A 184 0.89 0.91 20.97
N ILE A 185 1.39 -0.31 20.72
CA ILE A 185 2.84 -0.59 20.66
C ILE A 185 3.43 0.09 19.42
N TYR A 186 2.71 0.00 18.29
CA TYR A 186 3.09 0.67 17.05
C TYR A 186 3.13 2.20 17.24
N HIS A 187 2.14 2.78 17.92
CA HIS A 187 2.15 4.20 18.26
C HIS A 187 3.29 4.60 19.19
N LYS A 188 3.59 3.81 20.22
CA LYS A 188 4.72 4.09 21.13
C LYS A 188 6.06 4.06 20.38
N ILE A 189 6.26 3.10 19.49
CA ILE A 189 7.47 3.01 18.66
C ILE A 189 7.53 4.17 17.66
N LEU A 190 6.43 4.50 16.98
CA LEU A 190 6.36 5.63 16.06
C LEU A 190 6.67 6.96 16.75
N ASN A 191 6.06 7.21 17.91
CA ASN A 191 6.30 8.44 18.68
C ASN A 191 7.75 8.51 19.16
N THR A 192 8.32 7.39 19.59
CA THR A 192 9.75 7.32 19.96
C THR A 192 10.64 7.62 18.76
N PHE A 193 10.29 7.10 17.57
CA PHE A 193 10.99 7.42 16.33
C PHE A 193 10.87 8.91 16.01
N ILE A 194 9.66 9.48 16.02
CA ILE A 194 9.40 10.90 15.74
C ILE A 194 10.26 11.79 16.64
N ILE A 195 10.20 11.58 17.97
CA ILE A 195 10.99 12.33 18.95
C ILE A 195 12.49 12.20 18.68
N GLN A 196 12.98 11.00 18.36
CA GLN A 196 14.39 10.80 18.01
C GLN A 196 14.77 11.51 16.71
N THR A 197 13.90 11.56 15.71
CA THR A 197 14.12 12.32 14.46
C THR A 197 14.14 13.82 14.72
N GLU A 198 13.19 14.35 15.50
CA GLU A 198 13.11 15.78 15.84
C GLU A 198 14.38 16.22 16.57
N ASN A 199 14.83 15.43 17.55
CA ASN A 199 16.06 15.70 18.28
C ASN A 199 17.31 15.65 17.38
N LEU A 200 17.31 14.85 16.31
CA LEU A 200 18.40 14.78 15.33
C LEU A 200 18.36 15.89 14.27
N LEU A 201 17.23 16.58 14.11
CA LEU A 201 17.06 17.69 13.16
C LEU A 201 17.29 19.06 13.80
N ILE A 202 17.20 19.14 15.14
CA ILE A 202 17.46 20.36 15.93
C ILE A 202 18.97 20.51 16.25
N LEU A 203 19.75 19.43 16.14
CA LEU A 203 21.22 19.41 16.20
C LEU A 203 21.83 19.58 14.81
#